data_AF-W7TDT5-F1
#
_entry.id   AF-W7TDT5-F1
#
_cell.length_a   1.000
_cell.length_b   1.000
_cell.length_c   1.000
_cell.angle_alpha   90.00
_cell.angle_beta   90.00
_cell.angle_gamma   90.00
#
_symmetry.space_group_name_H-M   'P 1'
#
loop_
_entity.id
_entity.type
_entity.pdbx_description
1 polymer ?
#
loop_
_entity_poly.entity_id
_entity_poly.type
_entity_poly.pdbx_seq_one_letter_code
_entity_poly.pdbx_strand_id
1 'polypeptide(L)'
;MALGLPVAVVDVAEALNGDWRAHRHSVDVVRVQDPPPLLWDSLAAAGFRPKPQVVTWRAATASDEEQFLSGLARKDKQNIRIARRRARADGLTITVRPVDAGLMDAFLPLYEAQVARMVHGWSVATEHRDRVLAEADDYFAVCAWDGDILVGASINQQSRERDEVRARFSAVVADQRQASLTRVLYLEVVREARERGFAMVSLGSDPNLYGHLVKPGLFSFKSRLGFVPVPSHLVDPDSGSDQADRVVGFDAITDPSFVLSYAQGVRGPSLALDLYTTKPGIDLRPYTVDHLADVRVHQLEGDRP
;
A
#
# COMPACT_ATOMS: atom_id res chain seq x y z
N MET A 1 7.81 12.28 -13.43
CA MET A 1 7.34 13.57 -12.86
C MET A 1 7.29 13.41 -11.35
N ALA A 2 8.19 14.06 -10.59
CA ALA A 2 8.17 13.99 -9.14
C ALA A 2 7.08 14.97 -8.65
N LEU A 3 5.98 14.44 -8.12
CA LEU A 3 4.88 15.21 -7.52
C LEU A 3 5.35 15.88 -6.21
N GLY A 4 6.23 16.88 -6.29
CA GLY A 4 6.64 17.69 -5.14
C GLY A 4 7.70 17.09 -4.19
N LEU A 5 8.24 15.90 -4.46
CA LEU A 5 9.36 15.33 -3.68
C LEU A 5 10.72 15.83 -4.20
N PRO A 6 11.52 16.53 -3.39
CA PRO A 6 12.90 16.88 -3.72
C PRO A 6 13.79 15.62 -3.71
N VAL A 7 14.16 15.15 -4.90
CA VAL A 7 15.03 13.97 -5.10
C VAL A 7 16.25 14.34 -5.93
N ALA A 8 17.45 13.98 -5.47
CA ALA A 8 18.65 13.93 -6.31
C ALA A 8 18.76 12.52 -6.91
N VAL A 9 18.60 12.41 -8.23
CA VAL A 9 18.88 11.15 -8.94
C VAL A 9 20.34 11.18 -9.37
N VAL A 10 21.11 10.20 -8.90
CA VAL A 10 22.56 10.11 -9.12
C VAL A 10 22.91 8.73 -9.67
N ASP A 11 24.05 8.63 -10.33
CA ASP A 11 24.59 7.33 -10.71
C ASP A 11 25.29 6.62 -9.54
N VAL A 12 25.77 5.38 -9.79
CA VAL A 12 26.44 4.59 -8.75
C VAL A 12 27.77 5.20 -8.32
N ALA A 13 28.53 5.80 -9.24
CA ALA A 13 29.82 6.39 -8.91
C ALA A 13 29.64 7.63 -8.02
N GLU A 14 28.73 8.52 -8.38
CA GLU A 14 28.33 9.69 -7.60
C GLU A 14 27.82 9.28 -6.20
N ALA A 15 27.01 8.22 -6.12
CA ALA A 15 26.52 7.66 -4.86
C ALA A 15 27.65 7.20 -3.94
N LEU A 16 28.63 6.46 -4.48
CA LEU A 16 29.74 5.87 -3.73
C LEU A 16 30.83 6.89 -3.37
N ASN A 17 31.13 7.84 -4.25
CA ASN A 17 32.13 8.90 -4.01
C ASN A 17 31.59 10.02 -3.10
N GLY A 18 30.26 10.12 -2.96
CA GLY A 18 29.63 11.08 -2.07
C GLY A 18 29.38 12.44 -2.70
N ASP A 19 29.44 12.55 -4.03
CA ASP A 19 29.22 13.79 -4.78
C ASP A 19 27.81 14.37 -4.54
N TRP A 20 26.84 13.48 -4.28
CA TRP A 20 25.48 13.84 -3.87
C TRP A 20 25.41 14.73 -2.63
N ARG A 21 26.45 14.77 -1.78
CA ARG A 21 26.47 15.60 -0.57
C ARG A 21 26.34 17.09 -0.88
N ALA A 22 26.70 17.53 -2.08
CA ALA A 22 26.46 18.90 -2.54
C ALA A 22 24.95 19.28 -2.53
N HIS A 23 24.08 18.29 -2.67
CA HIS A 23 22.62 18.45 -2.69
C HIS A 23 21.94 18.15 -1.35
N ARG A 24 22.69 17.75 -0.32
CA ARG A 24 22.13 17.20 0.95
C ARG A 24 21.15 18.13 1.66
N HIS A 25 21.23 19.44 1.41
CA HIS A 25 20.39 20.47 2.03
C HIS A 25 19.24 20.94 1.14
N SER A 26 19.19 20.48 -0.11
CA SER A 26 18.15 20.84 -1.08
C SER A 26 17.26 19.66 -1.47
N VAL A 27 17.54 18.46 -0.95
CA VAL A 27 16.78 17.24 -1.23
C VAL A 27 16.48 16.47 0.05
N ASP A 28 15.44 15.65 0.02
CA ASP A 28 15.10 14.74 1.12
C ASP A 28 15.56 13.30 0.82
N VAL A 29 15.69 12.96 -0.46
CA VAL A 29 16.08 11.63 -0.91
C VAL A 29 17.16 11.74 -1.98
N VAL A 30 18.21 10.94 -1.85
CA VAL A 30 19.16 10.66 -2.93
C VAL A 30 18.85 9.25 -3.46
N ARG A 31 18.74 9.10 -4.77
CA ARG A 31 18.30 7.87 -5.41
C ARG A 31 19.23 7.44 -6.53
N VAL A 32 19.63 6.18 -6.51
CA VAL A 32 20.20 5.48 -7.66
C VAL A 32 19.10 4.67 -8.32
N GLN A 33 18.90 4.89 -9.63
CA GLN A 33 17.92 4.17 -10.44
C GLN A 33 18.57 2.92 -11.03
N ASP A 34 17.90 1.77 -10.90
CA ASP A 34 18.35 0.46 -11.42
C ASP A 34 19.83 0.13 -11.15
N PRO A 35 20.29 0.21 -9.88
CA PRO A 35 21.68 -0.10 -9.56
C PRO A 35 21.98 -1.58 -9.84
N PRO A 36 23.15 -1.91 -10.44
CA PRO A 36 23.55 -3.30 -10.64
C PRO A 36 23.61 -4.09 -9.32
N PRO A 37 23.06 -5.31 -9.24
CA PRO A 37 23.05 -6.11 -8.02
C PRO A 37 24.43 -6.32 -7.38
N LEU A 38 25.49 -6.43 -8.20
CA LEU A 38 26.87 -6.59 -7.74
C LEU A 38 27.39 -5.39 -6.93
N LEU A 39 26.73 -4.23 -6.98
CA LEU A 39 27.13 -3.00 -6.28
C LEU A 39 26.22 -2.70 -5.08
N TRP A 40 25.25 -3.55 -4.79
CA TRP A 40 24.27 -3.32 -3.72
C TRP A 40 24.90 -3.29 -2.33
N ASP A 41 25.87 -4.15 -2.05
CA ASP A 41 26.59 -4.14 -0.77
C ASP A 41 27.41 -2.86 -0.58
N SER A 42 28.08 -2.40 -1.64
CA SER A 42 28.82 -1.13 -1.64
C SER A 42 27.88 0.06 -1.41
N LEU A 43 26.73 0.08 -2.09
CA LEU A 43 25.69 1.08 -1.88
C LEU A 43 25.12 1.03 -0.45
N ALA A 44 24.90 -0.17 0.09
CA ALA A 44 24.43 -0.37 1.45
C ALA A 44 25.42 0.16 2.49
N ALA A 45 26.72 -0.10 2.29
CA ALA A 45 27.81 0.45 3.09
C ALA A 45 27.89 1.99 2.99
N ALA A 46 27.61 2.55 1.81
CA ALA A 46 27.45 3.99 1.60
C ALA A 46 26.12 4.55 2.14
N GLY A 47 25.30 3.74 2.80
CA GLY A 47 24.05 4.12 3.47
C GLY A 47 22.82 4.23 2.56
N PHE A 48 22.90 3.78 1.31
CA PHE A 48 21.73 3.60 0.45
C PHE A 48 21.03 2.26 0.78
N ARG A 49 19.76 2.13 0.40
CA ARG A 49 18.96 0.91 0.62
C ARG A 49 18.41 0.40 -0.71
N PRO A 50 19.03 -0.65 -1.29
CA PRO A 50 18.48 -1.35 -2.44
C PRO A 50 17.08 -1.89 -2.14
N LYS A 51 16.12 -1.59 -3.01
CA LYS A 51 14.69 -1.84 -2.81
C LYS A 51 13.96 -1.94 -4.14
N PRO A 52 12.79 -2.60 -4.19
CA PRO A 52 11.89 -2.42 -5.32
C PRO A 52 11.38 -0.98 -5.37
N GLN A 53 11.13 -0.45 -6.56
CA GLN A 53 10.49 0.86 -6.74
C GLN A 53 9.03 0.85 -6.26
N VAL A 54 8.32 -0.26 -6.48
CA VAL A 54 6.89 -0.44 -6.20
C VAL A 54 6.68 -1.77 -5.50
N VAL A 55 5.75 -1.81 -4.53
CA VAL A 55 5.31 -3.04 -3.88
C VAL A 55 3.83 -3.27 -4.15
N THR A 56 3.45 -4.52 -4.40
CA THR A 56 2.07 -4.97 -4.54
C THR A 56 1.65 -5.70 -3.28
N TRP A 57 0.52 -5.32 -2.71
CA TRP A 57 0.00 -5.91 -1.47
C TRP A 57 -0.89 -7.10 -1.78
N ARG A 58 -0.50 -8.31 -1.35
CA ARG A 58 -1.20 -9.55 -1.69
C ARG A 58 -1.52 -10.39 -0.45
N ALA A 59 -2.59 -11.16 -0.52
CA ALA A 59 -2.95 -12.17 0.47
C ALA A 59 -3.51 -13.40 -0.25
N ALA A 60 -3.27 -14.59 0.31
CA ALA A 60 -3.97 -15.79 -0.10
C ALA A 60 -5.42 -15.75 0.40
N THR A 61 -6.36 -16.31 -0.36
CA THR A 61 -7.77 -16.39 0.03
C THR A 61 -8.06 -17.41 1.15
N ALA A 62 -7.11 -18.31 1.41
CA ALA A 62 -7.20 -19.44 2.34
C ALA A 62 -8.37 -20.41 2.02
N SER A 63 -8.50 -21.52 2.75
CA SER A 63 -9.61 -22.48 2.59
C SER A 63 -10.92 -21.94 3.16
N ASP A 64 -10.84 -21.15 4.21
CA ASP A 64 -11.98 -20.60 4.94
C ASP A 64 -11.57 -19.34 5.72
N GLU A 65 -12.56 -18.65 6.31
CA GLU A 65 -12.29 -17.41 7.05
C GLU A 65 -11.45 -17.65 8.31
N GLU A 66 -11.62 -18.78 9.00
CA GLU A 66 -10.86 -19.08 10.20
C GLU A 66 -9.38 -19.25 9.88
N GLN A 67 -9.05 -19.99 8.82
CA GLN A 67 -7.70 -20.15 8.33
C GLN A 67 -7.11 -18.80 7.91
N PHE A 68 -7.84 -17.96 7.18
CA PHE A 68 -7.38 -16.61 6.84
C PHE A 68 -7.06 -15.78 8.10
N LEU A 69 -7.98 -15.74 9.06
CA LEU A 69 -7.82 -14.97 10.30
C LEU A 69 -6.76 -15.58 11.25
N SER A 70 -6.45 -16.86 11.12
CA SER A 70 -5.45 -17.55 11.95
C SER A 70 -4.08 -16.90 11.83
N GLY A 71 -3.72 -16.44 10.61
CA GLY A 71 -2.47 -15.73 10.31
C GLY A 71 -2.41 -14.29 10.80
N LEU A 72 -3.49 -13.75 11.37
CA LEU A 72 -3.51 -12.40 11.94
C LEU A 72 -3.22 -12.41 13.44
N ALA A 73 -2.60 -11.32 13.91
CA ALA A 73 -2.43 -11.09 15.34
C ALA A 73 -3.79 -11.04 16.07
N ARG A 74 -3.81 -11.47 17.35
CA ARG A 74 -5.04 -11.53 18.17
C ARG A 74 -5.80 -10.20 18.20
N LYS A 75 -5.07 -9.08 18.27
CA LYS A 75 -5.66 -7.72 18.30
C LYS A 75 -6.35 -7.40 16.97
N ASP A 76 -5.80 -7.82 15.84
CA ASP A 76 -6.38 -7.53 14.53
C ASP A 76 -7.63 -8.39 14.26
N LYS A 77 -7.61 -9.66 14.65
CA LYS A 77 -8.83 -10.49 14.72
C LYS A 77 -9.93 -9.82 15.53
N GLN A 78 -9.58 -9.26 16.69
CA GLN A 78 -10.54 -8.56 17.54
C GLN A 78 -11.06 -7.28 16.89
N ASN A 79 -10.19 -6.49 16.26
CA ASN A 79 -10.56 -5.29 15.53
C ASN A 79 -11.54 -5.57 14.38
N ILE A 80 -11.32 -6.68 13.66
CA ILE A 80 -12.21 -7.16 12.60
C ILE A 80 -13.59 -7.50 13.15
N ARG A 81 -13.65 -8.26 14.25
CA ARG A 81 -14.92 -8.61 14.91
C ARG A 81 -15.67 -7.37 15.39
N ILE A 82 -14.95 -6.38 15.95
CA ILE A 82 -15.52 -5.11 16.37
C ILE A 82 -16.10 -4.35 15.17
N ALA A 83 -15.35 -4.25 14.06
CA ALA A 83 -15.81 -3.56 12.85
C ALA A 83 -17.08 -4.19 12.27
N ARG A 84 -17.13 -5.53 12.18
CA ARG A 84 -18.33 -6.26 11.74
C ARG A 84 -19.52 -6.05 12.66
N ARG A 85 -19.30 -6.10 13.99
CA ARG A 85 -20.37 -5.86 14.97
C ARG A 85 -20.90 -4.43 14.88
N ARG A 86 -20.03 -3.44 14.67
CA ARG A 86 -20.45 -2.04 14.46
C ARG A 86 -21.27 -1.88 13.19
N ALA A 87 -20.78 -2.40 12.06
CA ALA A 87 -21.54 -2.37 10.81
C ALA A 87 -22.95 -2.99 10.97
N ARG A 88 -23.08 -4.10 11.69
CA ARG A 88 -24.39 -4.71 12.01
C ARG A 88 -25.23 -3.85 12.95
N ALA A 89 -24.63 -3.25 13.98
CA ALA A 89 -25.34 -2.38 14.91
C ALA A 89 -25.86 -1.10 14.24
N ASP A 90 -25.13 -0.62 13.23
CA ASP A 90 -25.51 0.51 12.38
C ASP A 90 -26.53 0.10 11.30
N GLY A 91 -27.00 -1.16 11.27
CA GLY A 91 -27.98 -1.63 10.30
C GLY A 91 -27.44 -1.82 8.87
N LEU A 92 -26.12 -1.80 8.68
CA LEU A 92 -25.53 -1.86 7.34
C LEU A 92 -25.71 -3.24 6.71
N THR A 93 -26.13 -3.24 5.45
CA THR A 93 -26.24 -4.44 4.63
C THR A 93 -25.03 -4.54 3.70
N ILE A 94 -24.29 -5.65 3.77
CA ILE A 94 -23.15 -5.90 2.88
C ILE A 94 -23.58 -6.85 1.76
N THR A 95 -23.41 -6.43 0.51
CA THR A 95 -23.82 -7.20 -0.68
C THR A 95 -22.69 -7.27 -1.70
N VAL A 96 -22.61 -8.39 -2.43
CA VAL A 96 -21.79 -8.49 -3.64
C VAL A 96 -22.69 -8.29 -4.86
N ARG A 97 -22.25 -7.44 -5.80
CA ARG A 97 -23.01 -7.12 -7.02
C ARG A 97 -22.11 -7.08 -8.25
N PRO A 98 -22.64 -7.39 -9.44
CA PRO A 98 -22.01 -7.00 -10.71
C PRO A 98 -21.79 -5.49 -10.77
N VAL A 99 -20.78 -5.07 -11.51
CA VAL A 99 -20.56 -3.64 -11.76
C VAL A 99 -21.41 -3.22 -12.96
N ASP A 100 -22.37 -2.33 -12.72
CA ASP A 100 -23.21 -1.73 -13.75
C ASP A 100 -23.17 -0.19 -13.67
N ALA A 101 -23.80 0.47 -14.64
CA ALA A 101 -23.83 1.93 -14.70
C ALA A 101 -24.45 2.55 -13.44
N GLY A 102 -25.55 1.98 -12.93
CA GLY A 102 -26.24 2.50 -11.74
C GLY A 102 -25.39 2.41 -10.48
N LEU A 103 -24.63 1.33 -10.32
CA LEU A 103 -23.67 1.20 -9.23
C LEU A 103 -22.53 2.21 -9.36
N MET A 104 -21.97 2.37 -10.56
CA MET A 104 -20.90 3.35 -10.78
C MET A 104 -21.38 4.79 -10.51
N ASP A 105 -22.61 5.12 -10.91
CA ASP A 105 -23.20 6.43 -10.66
C ASP A 105 -23.43 6.69 -9.17
N ALA A 106 -23.70 5.65 -8.37
CA ALA A 106 -23.74 5.76 -6.90
C ALA A 106 -22.34 5.81 -6.26
N PHE A 107 -21.37 5.10 -6.83
CA PHE A 107 -20.02 4.96 -6.27
C PHE A 107 -19.13 6.18 -6.51
N LEU A 108 -19.17 6.77 -7.71
CA LEU A 108 -18.24 7.84 -8.08
C LEU A 108 -18.37 9.09 -7.19
N PRO A 109 -19.57 9.58 -6.82
CA PRO A 109 -19.70 10.70 -5.89
C PRO A 109 -19.06 10.40 -4.52
N LEU A 110 -19.20 9.17 -4.03
CA LEU A 110 -18.59 8.71 -2.78
C LEU A 110 -17.05 8.71 -2.88
N TYR A 111 -16.52 8.23 -4.00
CA TYR A 111 -15.10 8.18 -4.27
C TYR A 111 -14.49 9.58 -4.44
N GLU A 112 -15.14 10.46 -5.20
CA GLU A 112 -14.73 11.85 -5.40
C GLU A 112 -14.67 12.61 -4.08
N ALA A 113 -15.69 12.47 -3.23
CA ALA A 113 -15.70 13.07 -1.89
C ALA A 113 -14.54 12.59 -1.01
N GLN A 114 -14.15 11.31 -1.13
CA GLN A 114 -12.99 10.78 -0.42
C GLN A 114 -11.67 11.33 -0.99
N VAL A 115 -11.53 11.36 -2.30
CA VAL A 115 -10.32 11.81 -3.01
C VAL A 115 -10.08 13.31 -2.83
N ALA A 116 -11.14 14.13 -2.83
CA ALA A 116 -11.05 15.59 -2.63
C ALA A 116 -10.41 15.99 -1.29
N ARG A 117 -10.35 15.08 -0.31
CA ARG A 117 -9.70 15.29 0.99
C ARG A 117 -8.20 14.97 0.98
N MET A 118 -7.67 14.45 -0.13
CA MET A 118 -6.28 14.06 -0.27
C MET A 118 -5.48 15.18 -0.94
N VAL A 119 -4.33 15.54 -0.36
CA VAL A 119 -3.46 16.65 -0.84
C VAL A 119 -3.05 16.48 -2.32
N HIS A 120 -2.87 15.23 -2.76
CA HIS A 120 -2.57 14.88 -4.15
C HIS A 120 -3.61 13.88 -4.69
N GLY A 121 -4.86 14.02 -4.26
CA GLY A 121 -5.95 13.16 -4.71
C GLY A 121 -6.19 13.30 -6.21
N TRP A 122 -6.21 12.17 -6.91
CA TRP A 122 -6.57 12.10 -8.32
C TRP A 122 -7.74 11.14 -8.49
N SER A 123 -8.85 11.62 -9.08
CA SER A 123 -10.08 10.83 -9.24
C SER A 123 -10.01 9.85 -10.41
N VAL A 124 -9.05 8.93 -10.36
CA VAL A 124 -8.78 7.95 -11.43
C VAL A 124 -10.00 7.08 -11.71
N ALA A 125 -10.82 6.76 -10.70
CA ALA A 125 -12.04 5.98 -10.92
C ALA A 125 -13.03 6.67 -11.88
N THR A 126 -13.14 8.00 -11.82
CA THR A 126 -14.02 8.78 -12.71
C THR A 126 -13.53 8.67 -14.15
N GLU A 127 -12.23 8.82 -14.39
CA GLU A 127 -11.61 8.69 -15.72
C GLU A 127 -11.70 7.27 -16.27
N HIS A 128 -11.72 6.26 -15.39
CA HIS A 128 -11.77 4.85 -15.76
C HIS A 128 -13.19 4.29 -15.88
N ARG A 129 -14.24 5.08 -15.64
CA ARG A 129 -15.65 4.62 -15.61
C ARG A 129 -16.02 3.82 -16.85
N ASP A 130 -15.82 4.40 -18.03
CA ASP A 130 -16.26 3.79 -19.29
C ASP A 130 -15.48 2.50 -19.59
N ARG A 131 -14.21 2.45 -19.21
CA ARG A 131 -13.42 1.22 -19.31
C ARG A 131 -13.91 0.13 -18.38
N VAL A 132 -14.20 0.46 -17.12
CA VAL A 132 -14.74 -0.50 -16.13
C VAL A 132 -16.08 -1.06 -16.62
N LEU A 133 -16.93 -0.23 -17.21
CA LEU A 133 -18.22 -0.66 -17.74
C LEU A 133 -18.07 -1.49 -19.03
N ALA A 134 -17.12 -1.15 -19.90
CA ALA A 134 -16.82 -1.93 -21.10
C ALA A 134 -16.27 -3.33 -20.76
N GLU A 135 -15.58 -3.46 -19.64
CA GLU A 135 -14.99 -4.69 -19.13
C GLU A 135 -15.81 -5.28 -17.96
N ALA A 136 -17.10 -4.94 -17.80
CA ALA A 136 -17.87 -5.19 -16.57
C ALA A 136 -17.88 -6.64 -16.07
N ASP A 137 -17.83 -7.63 -16.98
CA ASP A 137 -17.76 -9.05 -16.64
C ASP A 137 -16.48 -9.44 -15.90
N ASP A 138 -15.42 -8.64 -16.03
CA ASP A 138 -14.16 -8.78 -15.31
C ASP A 138 -14.17 -8.03 -13.96
N TYR A 139 -15.33 -7.52 -13.52
CA TYR A 139 -15.45 -6.78 -12.28
C TYR A 139 -16.61 -7.25 -11.41
N PHE A 140 -16.43 -7.10 -10.11
CA PHE A 140 -17.52 -7.16 -9.15
C PHE A 140 -17.29 -6.13 -8.04
N ALA A 141 -18.36 -5.75 -7.38
CA ALA A 141 -18.31 -4.84 -6.25
C ALA A 141 -18.74 -5.52 -4.97
N VAL A 142 -18.07 -5.16 -3.88
CA VAL A 142 -18.55 -5.39 -2.52
C VAL A 142 -19.05 -4.05 -2.00
N CYS A 143 -20.34 -3.98 -1.67
CA CYS A 143 -21.03 -2.75 -1.30
C CYS A 143 -21.58 -2.84 0.13
N ALA A 144 -21.56 -1.73 0.84
CA ALA A 144 -22.20 -1.52 2.12
C ALA A 144 -23.31 -0.47 1.96
N TRP A 145 -24.52 -0.83 2.37
CA TRP A 145 -25.73 -0.03 2.21
C TRP A 145 -26.34 0.31 3.57
N ASP A 146 -26.79 1.54 3.72
CA ASP A 146 -27.71 2.00 4.77
C ASP A 146 -29.06 2.28 4.12
N GLY A 147 -29.99 1.32 4.23
CA GLY A 147 -31.18 1.29 3.39
C GLY A 147 -30.80 1.27 1.90
N ASP A 148 -31.24 2.28 1.15
CA ASP A 148 -30.93 2.45 -0.27
C ASP A 148 -29.68 3.31 -0.54
N ILE A 149 -29.00 3.78 0.51
CA ILE A 149 -27.85 4.68 0.39
C ILE A 149 -26.56 3.88 0.40
N LEU A 150 -25.74 4.03 -0.64
CA LEU A 150 -24.40 3.44 -0.69
C LEU A 150 -23.46 4.20 0.24
N VAL A 151 -23.05 3.57 1.34
CA VAL A 151 -22.14 4.17 2.34
C VAL A 151 -20.69 3.67 2.22
N GLY A 152 -20.46 2.64 1.42
CA GLY A 152 -19.13 2.11 1.13
C GLY A 152 -19.12 1.13 -0.02
N ALA A 153 -18.05 1.11 -0.81
CA ALA A 153 -17.84 0.08 -1.81
C ALA A 153 -16.36 -0.17 -2.11
N SER A 154 -16.07 -1.38 -2.56
CA SER A 154 -14.81 -1.78 -3.20
C SER A 154 -15.14 -2.35 -4.56
N ILE A 155 -14.64 -1.72 -5.63
CA ILE A 155 -14.71 -2.20 -7.01
C ILE A 155 -13.46 -3.04 -7.27
N ASN A 156 -13.67 -4.30 -7.65
CA ASN A 156 -12.61 -5.29 -7.74
C ASN A 156 -12.58 -5.89 -9.15
N GLN A 157 -11.39 -5.99 -9.71
CA GLN A 157 -11.15 -6.64 -10.99
C GLN A 157 -10.70 -8.08 -10.76
N GLN A 158 -11.26 -9.01 -11.51
CA GLN A 158 -10.87 -10.41 -11.52
C GLN A 158 -9.94 -10.70 -12.71
N SER A 159 -8.91 -11.52 -12.50
CA SER A 159 -7.99 -11.96 -13.55
C SER A 159 -7.73 -13.44 -13.40
N ARG A 160 -8.32 -14.25 -14.30
CA ARG A 160 -8.12 -15.70 -14.32
C ARG A 160 -6.68 -16.09 -14.68
N GLU A 161 -6.05 -15.34 -15.58
CA GLU A 161 -4.65 -15.52 -15.94
C GLU A 161 -3.71 -15.40 -14.74
N ARG A 162 -3.96 -14.43 -13.85
CA ARG A 162 -3.16 -14.21 -12.63
C ARG A 162 -3.66 -14.95 -11.40
N ASP A 163 -4.76 -15.69 -11.51
CA ASP A 163 -5.48 -16.31 -10.40
C ASP A 163 -5.68 -15.34 -9.21
N GLU A 164 -6.07 -14.09 -9.53
CA GLU A 164 -6.10 -12.97 -8.58
C GLU A 164 -7.36 -12.11 -8.74
N VAL A 165 -7.90 -11.67 -7.60
CA VAL A 165 -8.82 -10.53 -7.50
C VAL A 165 -8.08 -9.30 -7.00
N ARG A 166 -8.13 -8.18 -7.73
CA ARG A 166 -7.49 -6.92 -7.35
C ARG A 166 -8.53 -5.87 -6.99
N ALA A 167 -8.49 -5.33 -5.78
CA ALA A 167 -9.22 -4.12 -5.43
C ALA A 167 -8.67 -2.95 -6.26
N ARG A 168 -9.50 -2.35 -7.13
CA ARG A 168 -9.12 -1.25 -8.03
C ARG A 168 -9.46 0.09 -7.42
N PHE A 169 -10.68 0.21 -6.90
CA PHE A 169 -11.18 1.45 -6.30
C PHE A 169 -11.93 1.11 -5.02
N SER A 170 -11.81 1.95 -4.00
CA SER A 170 -12.61 1.79 -2.79
C SER A 170 -12.87 3.13 -2.14
N ALA A 171 -14.08 3.30 -1.63
CA ALA A 171 -14.51 4.51 -0.95
C ALA A 171 -15.52 4.17 0.15
N VAL A 172 -15.49 4.95 1.22
CA VAL A 172 -16.45 4.89 2.33
C VAL A 172 -16.79 6.29 2.80
N VAL A 173 -18.00 6.49 3.32
CA VAL A 173 -18.38 7.78 3.92
C VAL A 173 -17.49 8.07 5.13
N ALA A 174 -17.28 9.36 5.42
CA ALA A 174 -16.29 9.80 6.42
C ALA A 174 -16.48 9.16 7.80
N ASP A 175 -17.73 9.09 8.28
CA ASP A 175 -18.05 8.55 9.60
C ASP A 175 -17.80 7.04 9.65
N GLN A 176 -18.10 6.33 8.56
CA GLN A 176 -17.87 4.89 8.43
C GLN A 176 -16.38 4.54 8.23
N ARG A 177 -15.56 5.47 7.73
CA ARG A 177 -14.10 5.35 7.75
C ARG A 177 -13.58 5.25 9.18
N GLN A 178 -14.13 6.04 10.10
CA GLN A 178 -13.78 5.99 11.52
C GLN A 178 -14.29 4.70 12.18
N ALA A 179 -15.43 4.17 11.72
CA ALA A 179 -15.97 2.88 12.15
C ALA A 179 -15.20 1.64 11.63
N SER A 180 -14.18 1.83 10.79
CA SER A 180 -13.39 0.76 10.14
C SER A 180 -14.17 -0.09 9.12
N LEU A 181 -15.18 0.48 8.45
CA LEU A 181 -15.98 -0.22 7.43
C LEU A 181 -15.12 -0.81 6.29
N THR A 182 -14.05 -0.11 5.89
CA THR A 182 -13.12 -0.60 4.87
C THR A 182 -12.54 -1.98 5.19
N ARG A 183 -12.35 -2.32 6.47
CA ARG A 183 -11.88 -3.65 6.88
C ARG A 183 -12.92 -4.72 6.58
N VAL A 184 -14.20 -4.41 6.81
CA VAL A 184 -15.31 -5.32 6.50
C VAL A 184 -15.35 -5.55 5.00
N LEU A 185 -15.32 -4.48 4.20
CA LEU A 185 -15.33 -4.57 2.74
C LEU A 185 -14.21 -5.46 2.21
N TYR A 186 -12.96 -5.27 2.64
CA TYR A 186 -11.86 -6.10 2.14
C TYR A 186 -11.92 -7.55 2.59
N LEU A 187 -12.44 -7.87 3.78
CA LEU A 187 -12.67 -9.26 4.18
C LEU A 187 -13.75 -9.92 3.33
N GLU A 188 -14.80 -9.18 2.99
CA GLU A 188 -15.82 -9.68 2.07
C GLU A 188 -15.27 -9.84 0.64
N VAL A 189 -14.32 -8.99 0.20
CA VAL A 189 -13.58 -9.22 -1.06
C VAL A 189 -12.78 -10.53 -1.00
N VAL A 190 -12.10 -10.81 0.12
CA VAL A 190 -11.35 -12.06 0.30
C VAL A 190 -12.28 -13.27 0.28
N ARG A 191 -13.42 -13.19 0.99
CA ARG A 191 -14.45 -14.24 0.97
C ARG A 191 -14.98 -14.48 -0.45
N GLU A 192 -15.35 -13.42 -1.16
CA GLU A 192 -15.91 -13.51 -2.50
C GLU A 192 -14.89 -14.05 -3.51
N ALA A 193 -13.63 -13.60 -3.44
CA ALA A 193 -12.56 -14.11 -4.29
C ALA A 193 -12.39 -15.63 -4.11
N ARG A 194 -12.44 -16.12 -2.87
CA ARG A 194 -12.43 -17.55 -2.56
C ARG A 194 -13.62 -18.29 -3.15
N GLU A 195 -14.83 -17.77 -2.95
CA GLU A 195 -16.07 -18.38 -3.46
C GLU A 195 -16.06 -18.49 -5.00
N ARG A 196 -15.39 -17.54 -5.67
CA ARG A 196 -15.16 -17.54 -7.13
C ARG A 196 -13.97 -18.40 -7.58
N GLY A 197 -13.28 -19.05 -6.66
CA GLY A 197 -12.16 -19.96 -6.91
C GLY A 197 -10.83 -19.28 -7.21
N PHE A 198 -10.61 -18.05 -6.77
CA PHE A 198 -9.31 -17.37 -6.89
C PHE A 198 -8.40 -17.69 -5.70
N ALA A 199 -7.11 -17.95 -5.95
CA ALA A 199 -6.14 -18.20 -4.88
C ALA A 199 -5.65 -16.92 -4.19
N MET A 200 -5.66 -15.79 -4.90
CA MET A 200 -5.02 -14.55 -4.43
C MET A 200 -5.96 -13.35 -4.47
N VAL A 201 -5.73 -12.42 -3.53
CA VAL A 201 -6.34 -11.08 -3.51
C VAL A 201 -5.24 -10.04 -3.41
N SER A 202 -5.42 -8.91 -4.09
CA SER A 202 -4.50 -7.77 -4.08
C SER A 202 -5.20 -6.47 -3.70
N LEU A 203 -4.56 -5.67 -2.85
CA LEU A 203 -4.96 -4.28 -2.56
C LEU A 203 -4.28 -3.27 -3.49
N GLY A 204 -3.73 -3.74 -4.61
CA GLY A 204 -3.00 -2.93 -5.56
C GLY A 204 -1.56 -2.64 -5.12
N SER A 205 -0.95 -1.70 -5.83
CA SER A 205 0.47 -1.40 -5.75
C SER A 205 0.71 0.00 -5.18
N ASP A 206 1.73 0.12 -4.34
CA ASP A 206 2.15 1.37 -3.70
C ASP A 206 3.58 1.73 -4.14
N PRO A 207 3.88 3.00 -4.41
CA PRO A 207 5.25 3.48 -4.45
C PRO A 207 5.97 3.16 -3.14
N ASN A 208 7.19 2.61 -3.24
CA ASN A 208 7.96 2.16 -2.10
C ASN A 208 8.80 3.30 -1.49
N LEU A 209 8.10 4.34 -1.02
CA LEU A 209 8.58 5.40 -0.13
C LEU A 209 7.38 5.91 0.68
N TYR A 210 7.24 5.39 1.90
CA TYR A 210 6.16 5.73 2.80
C TYR A 210 6.54 6.95 3.63
N GLY A 211 5.82 8.04 3.43
CA GLY A 211 6.11 9.34 4.03
C GLY A 211 5.86 10.50 3.07
N HIS A 212 5.69 10.21 1.78
CA HIS A 212 5.38 11.19 0.75
C HIS A 212 3.94 10.99 0.24
N LEU A 213 3.78 10.42 -0.98
CA LEU A 213 2.49 10.08 -1.60
C LEU A 213 1.71 9.08 -0.74
N VAL A 214 2.40 8.06 -0.25
CA VAL A 214 1.82 7.03 0.61
C VAL A 214 2.13 7.36 2.06
N LYS A 215 1.11 7.44 2.92
CA LYS A 215 1.31 7.72 4.35
C LYS A 215 1.78 6.45 5.08
N PRO A 216 2.68 6.57 6.08
CA PRO A 216 3.17 5.42 6.85
C PRO A 216 2.07 4.55 7.47
N GLY A 217 0.96 5.15 7.89
CA GLY A 217 -0.17 4.42 8.44
C GLY A 217 -0.81 3.42 7.47
N LEU A 218 -0.68 3.60 6.16
CA LEU A 218 -1.25 2.70 5.15
C LEU A 218 -0.63 1.31 5.21
N PHE A 219 0.69 1.22 5.45
CA PHE A 219 1.38 -0.06 5.64
C PHE A 219 0.76 -0.85 6.79
N SER A 220 0.67 -0.22 7.97
CA SER A 220 0.10 -0.88 9.16
C SER A 220 -1.35 -1.32 8.92
N PHE A 221 -2.11 -0.53 8.14
CA PHE A 221 -3.49 -0.86 7.81
C PHE A 221 -3.56 -2.11 6.90
N LYS A 222 -2.78 -2.17 5.82
CA LYS A 222 -2.77 -3.29 4.87
C LYS A 222 -2.20 -4.56 5.51
N SER A 223 -1.10 -4.46 6.27
CA SER A 223 -0.53 -5.61 6.98
C SER A 223 -1.48 -6.22 8.01
N ARG A 224 -2.21 -5.39 8.77
CA ARG A 224 -3.19 -5.87 9.77
C ARG A 224 -4.44 -6.50 9.16
N LEU A 225 -4.60 -6.41 7.84
CA LEU A 225 -5.62 -7.13 7.08
C LEU A 225 -5.12 -8.47 6.54
N GLY A 226 -3.85 -8.83 6.78
CA GLY A 226 -3.24 -10.07 6.29
C GLY A 226 -2.57 -9.95 4.93
N PHE A 227 -2.48 -8.72 4.37
CA PHE A 227 -1.78 -8.50 3.12
C PHE A 227 -0.29 -8.31 3.38
N VAL A 228 0.52 -8.91 2.52
CA VAL A 228 1.98 -8.86 2.53
C VAL A 228 2.44 -8.03 1.34
N PRO A 229 3.37 -7.09 1.52
CA PRO A 229 3.98 -6.39 0.39
C PRO A 229 4.94 -7.32 -0.34
N VAL A 230 4.79 -7.41 -1.66
CA VAL A 230 5.66 -8.18 -2.55
C VAL A 230 6.25 -7.20 -3.57
N PRO A 231 7.54 -7.29 -3.95
CA PRO A 231 8.07 -6.52 -5.07
C PRO A 231 7.18 -6.66 -6.32
N SER A 232 6.75 -5.55 -6.91
CA SER A 232 5.76 -5.59 -7.99
C SER A 232 6.23 -6.39 -9.21
N HIS A 233 7.52 -6.34 -9.54
CA HIS A 233 8.12 -7.10 -10.64
C HIS A 233 8.03 -8.63 -10.46
N LEU A 234 7.76 -9.15 -9.25
CA LEU A 234 7.50 -10.57 -9.02
C LEU A 234 6.04 -10.96 -9.29
N VAL A 235 5.15 -9.97 -9.41
CA VAL A 235 3.72 -10.14 -9.71
C VAL A 235 3.45 -9.90 -11.19
N ASP A 236 4.10 -8.88 -11.74
CA ASP A 236 4.03 -8.48 -13.14
C ASP A 236 5.45 -8.05 -13.54
N PRO A 237 6.19 -8.87 -14.33
CA PRO A 237 7.59 -8.61 -14.69
C PRO A 237 7.85 -7.26 -15.35
N ASP A 238 6.85 -6.68 -16.00
CA ASP A 238 6.94 -5.36 -16.63
C ASP A 238 6.69 -4.22 -15.62
N SER A 239 6.29 -4.56 -14.38
CA SER A 239 5.95 -3.60 -13.34
C SER A 239 7.12 -3.28 -12.42
N GLY A 240 7.63 -2.06 -12.58
CA GLY A 240 8.55 -1.43 -11.65
C GLY A 240 10.01 -1.84 -11.82
N SER A 241 10.87 -0.98 -11.30
CA SER A 241 12.31 -1.08 -11.39
C SER A 241 12.92 -1.39 -10.02
N ASP A 242 14.24 -1.53 -9.95
CA ASP A 242 14.97 -1.49 -8.68
C ASP A 242 15.50 -0.07 -8.43
N GLN A 243 15.64 0.29 -7.15
CA GLN A 243 16.18 1.58 -6.72
C GLN A 243 17.07 1.37 -5.51
N ALA A 244 18.05 2.25 -5.29
CA ALA A 244 18.70 2.38 -4.00
C ALA A 244 18.50 3.80 -3.47
N ASP A 245 17.79 3.92 -2.35
CA ASP A 245 17.44 5.22 -1.77
C ASP A 245 18.26 5.49 -0.50
N ARG A 246 18.66 6.74 -0.32
CA ARG A 246 19.16 7.27 0.94
C ARG A 246 18.30 8.47 1.33
N VAL A 247 17.62 8.37 2.47
CA VAL A 247 16.90 9.51 3.05
C VAL A 247 17.90 10.41 3.78
N VAL A 248 17.84 11.70 3.49
CA VAL A 248 18.75 12.73 4.02
C VAL A 248 18.01 13.93 4.62
N GLY A 249 16.68 13.97 4.54
CA GLY A 249 15.83 15.07 5.04
C GLY A 249 14.37 14.70 5.17
N PHE A 250 13.58 15.62 5.75
CA PHE A 250 12.15 15.49 6.01
C PHE A 250 11.36 16.74 5.61
N ASP A 251 11.87 17.55 4.68
CA ASP A 251 11.23 18.82 4.32
C ASP A 251 9.89 18.57 3.58
N ALA A 252 9.88 17.59 2.67
CA ALA A 252 8.72 17.18 1.90
C ALA A 252 8.19 15.78 2.28
N ILE A 253 8.86 15.05 3.16
CA ILE A 253 8.42 13.72 3.64
C ILE A 253 8.14 13.73 5.15
N THR A 254 7.21 12.90 5.61
CA THR A 254 6.87 12.85 7.04
C THR A 254 8.00 12.28 7.88
N ASP A 255 8.12 12.74 9.13
CA ASP A 255 8.94 12.10 10.16
C ASP A 255 8.05 11.37 11.19
N PRO A 256 8.02 10.01 11.18
CA PRO A 256 8.91 9.11 10.44
C PRO A 256 8.50 8.86 8.97
N SER A 257 9.46 8.41 8.17
CA SER A 257 9.27 7.82 6.84
C SER A 257 9.98 6.48 6.73
N PHE A 258 9.63 5.62 5.78
CA PHE A 258 10.35 4.37 5.58
C PHE A 258 10.30 3.87 4.13
N VAL A 259 11.19 2.93 3.83
CA VAL A 259 11.15 2.11 2.61
C VAL A 259 11.17 0.63 2.98
N LEU A 260 10.67 -0.22 2.09
CA LEU A 260 10.82 -1.67 2.19
C LEU A 260 12.00 -2.12 1.32
N SER A 261 13.14 -2.42 1.91
CA SER A 261 14.35 -2.84 1.19
C SER A 261 14.42 -4.34 1.03
N TYR A 262 15.28 -4.81 0.12
CA TYR A 262 15.59 -6.22 0.02
C TYR A 262 16.30 -6.72 1.28
N ALA A 263 15.75 -7.75 1.90
CA ALA A 263 16.36 -8.36 3.08
C ALA A 263 17.76 -8.89 2.70
N GLN A 264 18.74 -8.62 3.57
CA GLN A 264 20.14 -9.04 3.40
C GLN A 264 20.79 -8.58 2.08
N GLY A 265 20.25 -7.55 1.41
CA GLY A 265 20.80 -7.07 0.14
C GLY A 265 20.59 -8.03 -1.03
N VAL A 266 19.63 -8.97 -0.94
CA VAL A 266 19.37 -9.96 -1.99
C VAL A 266 18.02 -9.70 -2.65
N ARG A 267 18.02 -9.53 -3.98
CA ARG A 267 16.80 -9.33 -4.77
C ARG A 267 15.88 -10.54 -4.58
N GLY A 268 14.65 -10.30 -4.13
CA GLY A 268 13.71 -11.39 -3.89
C GLY A 268 12.48 -10.96 -3.10
N PRO A 269 11.64 -11.92 -2.71
CA PRO A 269 10.37 -11.65 -2.03
C PRO A 269 10.54 -11.20 -0.57
N SER A 270 11.70 -11.46 0.04
CA SER A 270 11.97 -11.13 1.43
C SER A 270 12.33 -9.64 1.57
N LEU A 271 11.53 -8.91 2.34
CA LEU A 271 11.70 -7.47 2.55
C LEU A 271 12.01 -7.16 4.01
N ALA A 272 12.83 -6.12 4.22
CA ALA A 272 13.06 -5.48 5.51
C ALA A 272 12.51 -4.05 5.47
N LEU A 273 12.14 -3.51 6.62
CA LEU A 273 11.69 -2.12 6.73
C LEU A 273 12.82 -1.24 7.25
N ASP A 274 13.27 -0.28 6.44
CA ASP A 274 14.23 0.75 6.84
C ASP A 274 13.47 2.04 7.19
N LEU A 275 13.31 2.28 8.48
CA LEU A 275 12.62 3.44 9.05
C LEU A 275 13.61 4.57 9.32
N TYR A 276 13.28 5.76 8.85
CA TYR A 276 14.04 6.99 9.05
C TYR A 276 13.28 7.94 9.96
N THR A 277 13.96 8.54 10.93
CA THR A 277 13.36 9.51 11.84
C THR A 277 14.40 10.44 12.46
N THR A 278 14.01 11.65 12.87
CA THR A 278 14.84 12.48 13.77
C THR A 278 14.53 12.20 15.24
N LYS A 279 13.42 11.52 15.54
CA LYS A 279 12.87 11.35 16.89
C LYS A 279 13.49 10.13 17.59
N PRO A 280 14.18 10.30 18.72
CA PRO A 280 14.66 9.17 19.50
C PRO A 280 13.48 8.40 20.12
N GLY A 281 13.63 7.08 20.25
CA GLY A 281 12.68 6.24 20.99
C GLY A 281 11.31 6.06 20.32
N ILE A 282 11.24 6.13 18.98
CA ILE A 282 9.99 5.96 18.24
C ILE A 282 9.33 4.60 18.51
N ASP A 283 8.00 4.59 18.64
CA ASP A 283 7.23 3.36 18.79
C ASP A 283 7.25 2.53 17.50
N LEU A 284 7.90 1.36 17.54
CA LEU A 284 8.02 0.45 16.39
C LEU A 284 6.83 -0.49 16.21
N ARG A 285 5.93 -0.61 17.18
CA ARG A 285 4.77 -1.53 17.12
C ARG A 285 3.88 -1.34 15.88
N PRO A 286 3.71 -0.15 15.28
CA PRO A 286 2.98 0.00 14.03
C PRO A 286 3.68 -0.59 12.80
N TYR A 287 4.98 -0.83 12.86
CA TYR A 287 5.84 -1.23 11.75
C TYR A 287 6.31 -2.68 11.86
N THR A 288 6.26 -3.27 13.06
CA THR A 288 6.60 -4.68 13.29
C THR A 288 5.46 -5.61 12.85
N VAL A 289 5.75 -6.46 11.85
CA VAL A 289 4.83 -7.46 11.32
C VAL A 289 5.60 -8.74 10.96
N ASP A 290 4.98 -9.91 11.12
CA ASP A 290 5.67 -11.20 11.07
C ASP A 290 6.27 -11.58 9.70
N HIS A 291 5.81 -10.94 8.62
CA HIS A 291 6.27 -11.21 7.26
C HIS A 291 7.46 -10.34 6.82
N LEU A 292 7.93 -9.41 7.65
CA LEU A 292 9.17 -8.69 7.40
C LEU A 292 10.34 -9.46 7.99
N ALA A 293 11.46 -9.49 7.26
CA ALA A 293 12.69 -10.11 7.74
C ALA A 293 13.32 -9.33 8.89
N ASP A 294 13.18 -8.00 8.89
CA ASP A 294 13.79 -7.10 9.87
C ASP A 294 13.11 -5.72 9.87
N VAL A 295 13.27 -4.98 10.96
CA VAL A 295 12.89 -3.56 11.09
C VAL A 295 14.08 -2.78 11.61
N ARG A 296 14.65 -1.93 10.76
CA ARG A 296 15.86 -1.14 11.03
C ARG A 296 15.51 0.33 11.21
N VAL A 297 16.09 0.96 12.22
CA VAL A 297 15.88 2.39 12.49
C VAL A 297 17.15 3.16 12.17
N HIS A 298 17.02 4.16 11.31
CA HIS A 298 18.06 5.10 10.90
C HIS A 298 17.71 6.46 11.49
N GLN A 299 18.38 6.81 12.58
CA GLN A 299 18.22 8.13 13.17
C GLN A 299 19.05 9.14 12.37
N LEU A 300 18.39 10.17 11.85
CA LEU A 300 19.05 11.30 11.22
C LEU A 300 19.32 12.38 12.26
N GLU A 301 20.51 12.97 12.21
CA GLU A 301 20.86 14.12 13.06
C GLU A 301 19.96 15.30 12.67
N GLY A 302 19.28 15.88 13.67
CA GLY A 302 18.22 16.89 13.47
C GLY A 302 18.72 18.28 13.08
N ASP A 303 20.02 18.48 12.92
CA ASP A 303 20.60 19.79 12.65
C ASP A 303 20.90 19.95 11.15
N ARG A 304 19.90 20.43 10.40
CA ARG A 304 20.18 21.30 9.26
C ARG A 304 20.23 22.74 9.80
N PRO A 305 21.36 23.46 9.67
CA PRO A 305 21.42 24.88 10.03
C PRO A 305 20.46 25.72 9.19
#